data_AF-A0AAV5Q1M5-F1
#
_entry.id   AF-A0AAV5Q1M5-F1
#
_cell.length_a   1.000
_cell.length_b   1.000
_cell.length_c   1.000
_cell.angle_alpha   90.00
_cell.angle_beta   90.00
_cell.angle_gamma   90.00
#
_symmetry.space_group_name_H-M   'P 1'
#
loop_
_entity.id
_entity.type
_entity.pdbx_description
1 polymer ?
#
loop_
_entity_poly.entity_id
_entity_poly.type
_entity_poly.pdbx_seq_one_letter_code
_entity_poly.pdbx_strand_id
1 'polypeptide(L)'
;MSENHKTFTFSNSCSISIANTPSGYSTILLYIKDTPFFGIGCVRASTATEITSAELYFNDKKDLLLDEDIDPNSTLPLDTDVDSRLHKITFYKDLSTNQYRFDFVKIVKTGDPAVDALDPWKDFIDISENVVSRFQIEMVQQYAELNAQSRNEPDIIVMGDIPVNYPELDNGVGIMVFKRME
;
A
#
# COMPACT_ATOMS: atom_id res chain seq x y z
N MET A 1 -20.38 19.23 5.00
CA MET A 1 -19.63 18.95 3.75
C MET A 1 -20.00 17.53 3.36
N SER A 2 -20.57 17.32 2.17
CA SER A 2 -20.87 15.96 1.72
C SER A 2 -19.54 15.24 1.50
N GLU A 3 -19.25 14.25 2.33
CA GLU A 3 -18.14 13.32 2.07
C GLU A 3 -18.46 12.65 0.73
N ASN A 4 -17.71 13.00 -0.31
CA ASN A 4 -17.71 12.22 -1.53
C ASN A 4 -17.14 10.86 -1.14
N HIS A 5 -18.02 9.91 -0.81
CA HIS A 5 -17.63 8.52 -0.70
C HIS A 5 -17.22 8.05 -2.09
N LYS A 6 -15.91 8.01 -2.33
CA LYS A 6 -15.33 7.38 -3.52
C LYS A 6 -15.92 5.98 -3.61
N THR A 7 -16.71 5.74 -4.65
CA THR A 7 -17.30 4.43 -4.92
C THR A 7 -16.26 3.60 -5.65
N PHE A 8 -16.05 2.35 -5.23
CA PHE A 8 -15.12 1.42 -5.88
C PHE A 8 -15.87 0.55 -6.88
N THR A 9 -15.28 0.34 -8.06
CA THR A 9 -15.95 -0.30 -9.21
C THR A 9 -15.66 -1.79 -9.30
N PHE A 10 -14.48 -2.21 -8.82
CA PHE A 10 -14.02 -3.59 -8.90
C PHE A 10 -13.63 -4.13 -7.53
N SER A 11 -13.73 -5.46 -7.37
CA SER A 11 -13.23 -6.17 -6.20
C SER A 11 -12.51 -7.47 -6.56
N ASN A 12 -11.56 -7.88 -5.71
CA ASN A 12 -10.89 -9.19 -5.76
C ASN A 12 -10.74 -9.74 -4.34
N SER A 13 -10.89 -11.05 -4.18
CA SER A 13 -10.51 -11.71 -2.93
C SER A 13 -8.99 -11.65 -2.74
N CYS A 14 -8.55 -11.38 -1.52
CA CYS A 14 -7.14 -11.30 -1.19
C CYS A 14 -6.86 -11.80 0.24
N SER A 15 -5.58 -11.92 0.56
CA SER A 15 -5.10 -12.11 1.92
C SER A 15 -3.99 -11.12 2.24
N ILE A 16 -3.90 -10.70 3.50
CA ILE A 16 -2.84 -9.83 4.01
C ILE A 16 -2.08 -10.58 5.10
N SER A 17 -0.75 -10.56 5.02
CA SER A 17 0.13 -11.09 6.05
C SER A 17 1.07 -9.99 6.54
N ILE A 18 1.08 -9.73 7.84
CA ILE A 18 2.01 -8.85 8.51
C ILE A 18 2.92 -9.71 9.39
N ALA A 19 4.21 -9.70 9.10
CA ALA A 19 5.21 -10.48 9.81
C ALA A 19 6.26 -9.58 10.43
N ASN A 20 6.49 -9.71 11.74
CA ASN A 20 7.52 -8.94 12.43
C ASN A 20 8.91 -9.38 11.96
N THR A 21 9.76 -8.40 11.66
CA THR A 21 11.18 -8.63 11.37
C THR A 21 12.03 -8.24 12.58
N PRO A 22 13.21 -8.88 12.79
CA PRO A 22 14.10 -8.54 13.90
C PRO A 22 14.61 -7.08 13.90
N SER A 23 14.43 -6.34 12.80
CA SER A 23 14.85 -4.94 12.67
C SER A 23 13.85 -3.92 13.23
N GLY A 24 12.77 -4.35 13.91
CA GLY A 24 11.79 -3.46 14.53
C GLY A 24 10.70 -2.92 13.59
N TYR A 25 10.61 -3.49 12.38
CA TYR A 25 9.55 -3.23 11.41
C TYR A 25 8.86 -4.52 11.02
N SER A 26 7.66 -4.43 10.46
CA SER A 26 6.94 -5.61 9.99
C SER A 26 6.83 -5.57 8.47
N THR A 27 7.14 -6.70 7.83
CA THR A 27 6.86 -6.89 6.42
C THR A 27 5.35 -7.03 6.25
N ILE A 28 4.78 -6.34 5.28
CA ILE A 28 3.41 -6.57 4.82
C ILE A 28 3.44 -7.24 3.46
N LEU A 29 2.67 -8.30 3.32
CA LEU A 29 2.45 -9.02 2.06
C LEU A 29 0.95 -9.01 1.77
N LEU A 30 0.60 -8.77 0.51
CA LEU A 30 -0.78 -8.81 0.04
C LEU A 30 -0.83 -9.76 -1.15
N TYR A 31 -1.57 -10.85 -1.01
CA TYR A 31 -1.79 -11.81 -2.08
C TYR A 31 -3.17 -11.58 -2.70
N ILE A 32 -3.23 -11.34 -4.01
CA ILE A 32 -4.48 -11.14 -4.74
C ILE A 32 -4.83 -12.45 -5.45
N LYS A 33 -5.92 -13.09 -5.01
CA LYS A 33 -6.32 -14.41 -5.49
C LYS A 33 -6.59 -14.38 -7.00
N ASP A 34 -6.21 -15.46 -7.68
CA ASP A 34 -6.46 -15.65 -9.12
C ASP A 34 -5.84 -14.57 -10.02
N THR A 35 -4.81 -13.89 -9.52
CA THR A 35 -4.01 -12.93 -10.30
C THR A 35 -2.52 -13.25 -10.18
N PRO A 36 -1.69 -12.84 -11.17
CA PRO A 36 -0.24 -12.94 -11.05
C PRO A 36 0.36 -11.83 -10.18
N PHE A 37 -0.45 -11.03 -9.47
CA PHE A 37 0.01 -9.85 -8.74
C PHE A 37 0.05 -10.09 -7.23
N PHE A 38 1.04 -9.47 -6.59
CA PHE A 38 1.16 -9.42 -5.14
C PHE A 38 1.75 -8.09 -4.68
N GLY A 39 1.35 -7.65 -3.51
CA GLY A 39 1.92 -6.51 -2.82
C GLY A 39 3.01 -6.95 -1.84
N ILE A 40 4.14 -6.24 -1.84
CA ILE A 40 5.19 -6.39 -0.83
C ILE A 40 5.58 -5.03 -0.28
N GLY A 41 5.68 -4.93 1.04
CA GLY A 41 5.89 -3.66 1.70
C GLY A 41 6.44 -3.79 3.11
N CYS A 42 6.50 -2.64 3.77
CA CYS A 42 6.94 -2.50 5.15
C CYS A 42 5.94 -1.60 5.88
N VAL A 43 5.53 -2.02 7.08
CA VAL A 43 4.64 -1.27 7.96
C VAL A 43 5.24 -1.14 9.36
N ARG A 44 4.84 -0.09 10.06
CA ARG A 44 5.04 0.03 11.50
C ARG A 44 3.94 -0.77 12.21
N ALA A 45 4.26 -2.00 12.61
CA ALA A 45 3.40 -2.83 13.44
C ALA A 45 4.21 -3.46 14.58
N SER A 46 3.54 -3.66 15.72
CA SER A 46 4.10 -4.30 16.91
C SER A 46 3.84 -5.81 16.93
N THR A 47 2.84 -6.28 16.16
CA THR A 47 2.33 -7.64 16.16
C THR A 47 2.32 -8.24 14.75
N ALA A 48 2.51 -9.56 14.69
CA ALA A 48 2.30 -10.33 13.47
C ALA A 48 0.83 -10.74 13.37
N THR A 49 0.22 -10.57 12.20
CA THR A 49 -1.20 -10.84 11.94
C THR A 49 -1.38 -11.40 10.53
N GLU A 50 -2.28 -12.36 10.37
CA GLU A 50 -2.66 -12.87 9.05
C GLU A 50 -4.18 -12.77 8.88
N ILE A 51 -4.59 -12.10 7.80
CA ILE A 51 -5.97 -11.90 7.39
C ILE A 51 -6.16 -12.73 6.13
N THR A 52 -6.75 -13.91 6.26
CA THR A 52 -6.89 -14.89 5.17
C THR A 52 -8.14 -14.69 4.32
N SER A 53 -9.11 -13.92 4.82
CA SER A 53 -10.35 -13.58 4.14
C SER A 53 -10.50 -12.07 4.10
N ALA A 54 -10.00 -11.46 3.01
CA ALA A 54 -10.12 -10.04 2.75
C ALA A 54 -10.62 -9.79 1.32
N GLU A 55 -11.20 -8.61 1.11
CA GLU A 55 -11.55 -8.09 -0.21
C GLU A 55 -10.78 -6.81 -0.49
N LEU A 56 -10.17 -6.77 -1.66
CA LEU A 56 -9.51 -5.62 -2.24
C LEU A 56 -10.47 -4.91 -3.20
N TYR A 57 -10.64 -3.60 -3.03
CA TYR A 57 -11.52 -2.71 -3.80
C TYR A 57 -10.72 -1.62 -4.49
N PHE A 58 -11.00 -1.37 -5.77
CA PHE A 58 -10.25 -0.45 -6.63
C PHE A 58 -11.15 0.08 -7.76
N ASN A 59 -10.72 1.15 -8.45
CA ASN A 59 -11.51 1.80 -9.48
C ASN A 59 -10.98 1.62 -10.89
N ASP A 60 -9.67 1.55 -11.05
CA ASP A 60 -9.02 1.25 -12.31
C ASP A 60 -8.21 -0.03 -12.15
N LYS A 61 -8.31 -0.97 -13.11
CA LYS A 61 -7.43 -2.14 -13.11
C LYS A 61 -5.96 -1.71 -13.16
N LYS A 62 -5.65 -0.54 -13.73
CA LYS A 62 -4.32 0.10 -13.65
C LYS A 62 -3.87 0.47 -12.25
N ASP A 63 -4.79 0.59 -11.29
CA ASP A 63 -4.42 0.76 -9.87
C ASP A 63 -3.65 -0.49 -9.38
N LEU A 64 -3.92 -1.65 -9.97
CA LEU A 64 -3.22 -2.93 -9.70
C LEU A 64 -2.21 -3.31 -10.79
N LEU A 65 -2.39 -2.81 -12.02
CA LEU A 65 -1.62 -3.18 -13.21
C LEU A 65 -0.53 -2.14 -13.52
N LEU A 66 0.65 -2.63 -13.89
CA LEU A 66 1.83 -1.88 -14.35
C LEU A 66 1.67 -1.38 -15.81
N ASP A 67 0.50 -0.85 -16.14
CA ASP A 67 -0.01 -0.45 -17.46
C ASP A 67 -0.50 -1.53 -18.44
N GLU A 68 -1.35 -1.03 -19.33
CA GLU A 68 -2.38 -1.67 -20.17
C GLU A 68 -1.90 -2.72 -21.18
N ASP A 69 -2.80 -3.64 -21.54
CA ASP A 69 -2.67 -4.54 -22.69
C ASP A 69 -1.46 -5.49 -22.70
N ILE A 70 -1.14 -6.11 -21.56
CA ILE A 70 -0.19 -7.23 -21.58
C ILE A 70 -0.89 -8.46 -22.20
N ASP A 71 -0.67 -8.65 -23.50
CA ASP A 71 -0.77 -9.95 -24.16
C ASP A 71 -0.08 -10.99 -23.25
N PRO A 72 -0.76 -12.05 -22.80
CA PRO A 72 -0.16 -13.08 -21.96
C PRO A 72 1.07 -13.76 -22.61
N ASN A 73 1.31 -13.54 -23.90
CA ASN A 73 2.48 -14.00 -24.65
C ASN A 73 3.52 -12.89 -24.92
N SER A 74 3.34 -11.68 -24.39
CA SER A 74 4.28 -10.57 -24.59
C SER A 74 5.62 -10.90 -23.94
N THR A 75 6.66 -10.95 -24.76
CA THR A 75 8.06 -11.16 -24.35
C THR A 75 8.80 -9.83 -24.09
N LEU A 76 8.11 -8.69 -24.18
CA LEU A 76 8.74 -7.39 -23.97
C LEU A 76 8.91 -7.13 -22.47
N PRO A 77 10.10 -6.67 -22.03
CA PRO A 77 10.31 -6.31 -20.64
C PRO A 77 9.37 -5.16 -20.27
N LEU A 78 8.79 -5.25 -19.07
CA LEU A 78 8.02 -4.18 -18.46
C LEU A 78 8.88 -2.90 -18.49
N ASP A 79 8.35 -1.81 -19.04
CA ASP A 79 9.00 -0.51 -18.96
C ASP A 79 8.82 0.02 -17.53
N THR A 80 9.83 -0.21 -16.69
CA THR A 80 9.77 0.00 -15.24
C THR A 80 9.94 1.46 -14.80
N ASP A 81 10.19 2.36 -15.73
CA ASP A 81 10.75 3.69 -15.45
C ASP A 81 9.73 4.84 -15.44
N VAL A 82 8.47 4.61 -15.83
CA VAL A 82 7.53 5.75 -16.03
C VAL A 82 6.41 5.87 -15.00
N ASP A 83 6.04 4.85 -14.22
CA ASP A 83 4.95 5.03 -13.26
C ASP A 83 5.10 4.31 -11.91
N SER A 84 5.69 5.06 -10.96
CA SER A 84 5.33 5.13 -9.54
C SER A 84 4.46 4.00 -8.94
N ARG A 85 5.10 2.85 -8.70
CA ARG A 85 4.50 1.61 -8.16
C ARG A 85 4.29 1.62 -6.62
N LEU A 86 4.59 2.74 -5.97
CA LEU A 86 4.66 2.85 -4.51
C LEU A 86 3.35 3.40 -3.95
N HIS A 87 2.79 2.67 -2.99
CA HIS A 87 1.59 3.04 -2.26
C HIS A 87 1.94 3.36 -0.81
N LYS A 88 1.43 4.47 -0.32
CA LYS A 88 1.30 4.73 1.12
C LYS A 88 0.16 3.87 1.66
N ILE A 89 0.38 3.22 2.79
CA ILE A 89 -0.64 2.42 3.47
C ILE A 89 -0.97 3.07 4.80
N THR A 90 -2.25 3.20 5.09
CA THR A 90 -2.77 3.44 6.45
C THR A 90 -3.69 2.29 6.80
N PHE A 91 -3.54 1.71 7.98
CA PHE A 91 -4.40 0.61 8.42
C PHE A 91 -4.92 0.81 9.84
N TYR A 92 -6.16 0.41 10.03
CA TYR A 92 -6.88 0.60 11.28
C TYR A 92 -8.07 -0.35 11.38
N LYS A 93 -8.62 -0.47 12.58
CA LYS A 93 -9.91 -1.13 12.80
C LYS A 93 -11.04 -0.14 12.49
N ASP A 94 -11.87 -0.48 11.51
CA ASP A 94 -13.10 0.26 11.22
C ASP A 94 -14.17 -0.18 12.22
N LEU A 95 -14.55 0.74 13.11
CA LEU A 95 -15.53 0.47 14.17
C LEU A 95 -16.96 0.32 13.63
N SER A 96 -17.25 0.81 12.43
CA SER A 96 -18.59 0.74 11.83
C SER A 96 -18.89 -0.64 11.26
N THR A 97 -17.90 -1.29 10.66
CA THR A 97 -17.99 -2.62 10.06
C THR A 97 -17.40 -3.72 10.96
N ASN A 98 -16.65 -3.34 12.00
CA ASN A 98 -15.87 -4.24 12.86
C ASN A 98 -14.88 -5.11 12.06
N GLN A 99 -14.24 -4.51 11.06
CA GLN A 99 -13.23 -5.12 10.21
C GLN A 99 -11.92 -4.36 10.27
N TYR A 100 -10.82 -5.00 9.88
CA TYR A 100 -9.62 -4.27 9.52
C TYR A 100 -9.79 -3.62 8.16
N ARG A 101 -9.33 -2.37 8.06
CA ARG A 101 -9.31 -1.60 6.83
C ARG A 101 -7.90 -1.10 6.56
N PHE A 102 -7.46 -1.27 5.32
CA PHE A 102 -6.19 -0.81 4.78
C PHE A 102 -6.49 0.13 3.62
N ASP A 103 -6.13 1.38 3.78
CA ASP A 103 -6.25 2.42 2.77
C ASP A 103 -4.89 2.58 2.08
N PHE A 104 -4.88 2.42 0.75
CA PHE A 104 -3.71 2.58 -0.10
C PHE A 104 -3.84 3.86 -0.92
N VAL A 105 -2.82 4.70 -0.93
CA VAL A 105 -2.76 5.94 -1.71
C VAL A 105 -1.54 5.88 -2.62
N LYS A 106 -1.73 6.05 -3.92
CA LYS A 106 -0.64 6.03 -4.91
C LYS A 106 0.21 7.30 -4.76
N ILE A 107 1.53 7.13 -4.67
CA ILE A 107 2.47 8.25 -4.55
C ILE A 107 2.94 8.65 -5.96
N VAL A 108 2.44 9.77 -6.49
CA VAL A 108 2.76 10.22 -7.87
C VAL A 108 3.05 11.72 -7.93
N LYS A 109 4.17 12.12 -8.56
CA LYS A 109 4.39 13.53 -8.94
C LYS A 109 3.42 13.92 -10.04
N THR A 110 2.56 14.89 -9.75
CA THR A 110 1.58 15.38 -10.73
C THR A 110 2.19 16.42 -11.67
N GLY A 111 3.34 16.99 -11.31
CA GLY A 111 3.96 18.10 -12.03
C GLY A 111 3.33 19.45 -11.69
N ASP A 112 2.25 19.47 -10.90
CA ASP A 112 1.65 20.67 -10.33
C ASP A 112 2.26 20.93 -8.94
N PRO A 113 3.05 22.01 -8.76
CA PRO A 113 3.68 22.32 -7.47
C PRO A 113 2.69 22.49 -6.32
N ALA A 114 1.47 22.96 -6.56
CA ALA A 114 0.49 23.16 -5.51
C ALA A 114 -0.08 21.83 -5.01
N VAL A 115 -0.24 20.84 -5.89
CA VAL A 115 -0.71 19.50 -5.56
C VAL A 115 0.43 18.64 -5.01
N ASP A 116 1.65 18.82 -5.51
CA ASP A 116 2.83 18.09 -5.05
C ASP A 116 3.29 18.57 -3.67
N ALA A 117 3.13 19.86 -3.33
CA ALA A 117 3.42 20.38 -1.98
C ALA A 117 2.52 19.81 -0.87
N LEU A 118 1.35 19.25 -1.21
CA LEU A 118 0.44 18.61 -0.25
C LEU A 118 0.87 17.20 0.14
N ASP A 119 1.79 16.59 -0.60
CA ASP A 119 2.21 15.21 -0.37
C ASP A 119 3.73 15.06 -0.50
N PRO A 120 4.48 15.38 0.57
CA PRO A 120 5.94 15.35 0.56
C PRO A 120 6.52 13.94 0.32
N TRP A 121 5.68 12.90 0.41
CA TRP A 121 6.04 11.52 0.08
C TRP A 121 6.47 11.36 -1.38
N LYS A 122 6.06 12.24 -2.29
CA LYS A 122 6.41 12.19 -3.71
C LYS A 122 7.90 12.43 -3.97
N ASP A 123 8.57 13.16 -3.08
CA ASP A 123 10.01 13.43 -3.18
C ASP A 123 10.87 12.31 -2.58
N PHE A 124 10.24 11.34 -1.90
CA PHE A 124 10.93 10.17 -1.35
C PHE A 124 11.68 9.40 -2.44
N ILE A 125 11.08 9.27 -3.62
CA ILE A 125 11.62 8.50 -4.75
C ILE A 125 12.96 9.08 -5.21
N ASP A 126 13.19 10.37 -4.97
CA ASP A 126 14.40 11.09 -5.36
C ASP A 126 15.50 11.08 -4.28
N ILE A 127 15.27 10.41 -3.14
CA ILE A 127 16.30 10.27 -2.10
C ILE A 127 17.40 9.33 -2.62
N SER A 128 18.60 9.88 -2.81
CA SER A 128 19.75 9.13 -3.32
C SER A 128 20.08 7.87 -2.48
N GLU A 129 20.46 6.77 -3.14
CA GLU A 129 20.78 5.46 -2.52
C GLU A 129 21.78 5.54 -1.34
N ASN A 130 22.72 6.48 -1.41
CA ASN A 130 23.76 6.68 -0.39
C ASN A 130 23.20 7.26 0.92
N VAL A 131 22.08 7.96 0.85
CA VAL A 131 21.35 8.47 2.03
C VAL A 131 20.44 7.38 2.58
N VAL A 132 19.80 6.60 1.69
CA VAL A 132 18.92 5.48 2.06
C VAL A 132 19.66 4.42 2.87
N SER A 133 20.79 3.91 2.37
CA SER A 133 21.56 2.84 3.02
C SER A 133 22.04 3.19 4.43
N ARG A 134 22.22 4.48 4.74
CA ARG A 134 22.69 4.96 6.03
C ARG A 134 21.58 5.20 7.04
N PHE A 135 20.34 5.36 6.59
CA PHE A 135 19.23 5.84 7.44
C PHE A 135 17.93 5.05 7.31
N GLN A 136 17.93 3.85 6.72
CA GLN A 136 16.73 3.01 6.51
C GLN A 136 15.77 2.94 7.71
N ILE A 137 16.27 2.85 8.95
CA ILE A 137 15.45 2.81 10.17
C ILE A 137 14.88 4.18 10.54
N GLU A 138 15.70 5.23 10.51
CA GLU A 138 15.28 6.61 10.83
C GLU A 138 14.29 7.15 9.80
N MET A 139 14.47 6.76 8.55
CA MET A 139 13.58 7.02 7.44
C MET A 139 12.18 6.51 7.74
N VAL A 140 11.98 5.21 8.03
CA VAL A 140 10.64 4.66 8.32
C VAL A 140 10.01 5.24 9.59
N GLN A 141 10.80 5.62 10.59
CA GLN A 141 10.31 6.37 11.77
C GLN A 141 9.85 7.78 11.41
N GLN A 142 10.67 8.56 10.69
CA GLN A 142 10.30 9.89 10.18
C GLN A 142 9.07 9.81 9.26
N TYR A 143 8.95 8.76 8.45
CA TYR A 143 7.79 8.53 7.59
C TYR A 143 6.51 8.26 8.39
N ALA A 144 6.60 7.52 9.49
CA ALA A 144 5.45 7.29 10.34
C ALA A 144 4.95 8.59 11.01
N GLU A 145 5.86 9.49 11.37
CA GLU A 145 5.55 10.80 11.95
C GLU A 145 5.00 11.79 10.90
N LEU A 146 5.51 11.75 9.66
CA LEU A 146 5.05 12.57 8.54
C LEU A 146 3.69 12.14 7.96
N ASN A 147 3.23 10.89 8.18
CA ASN A 147 1.96 10.40 7.64
C ASN A 147 0.72 11.12 8.18
N ALA A 148 0.81 11.79 9.33
CA ALA A 148 -0.35 12.45 9.95
C ALA A 148 -0.95 13.62 9.13
N GLN A 149 -0.31 14.04 8.02
CA GLN A 149 -0.64 15.28 7.32
C GLN A 149 -0.91 15.15 5.80
N SER A 150 -0.83 13.95 5.20
CA SER A 150 -0.97 13.75 3.75
C SER A 150 -2.44 13.49 3.31
N ARG A 151 -2.72 13.57 2.00
CA ARG A 151 -4.05 13.34 1.40
C ARG A 151 -4.60 11.97 1.85
N ASN A 152 -5.87 11.97 2.28
CA ASN A 152 -6.53 10.83 2.94
C ASN A 152 -7.55 10.08 2.07
N GLU A 153 -7.61 10.37 0.77
CA GLU A 153 -8.53 9.66 -0.13
C GLU A 153 -7.82 8.43 -0.71
N PRO A 154 -8.28 7.19 -0.40
CA PRO A 154 -7.64 5.97 -0.88
C PRO A 154 -7.89 5.70 -2.38
N ASP A 155 -6.90 5.15 -3.06
CA ASP A 155 -6.99 4.62 -4.43
C ASP A 155 -7.38 3.14 -4.43
N ILE A 156 -6.88 2.39 -3.46
CA ILE A 156 -7.27 1.00 -3.20
C ILE A 156 -7.65 0.89 -1.73
N ILE A 157 -8.67 0.09 -1.44
CA ILE A 157 -9.01 -0.30 -0.08
C ILE A 157 -8.90 -1.81 0.03
N VAL A 158 -8.36 -2.31 1.14
CA VAL A 158 -8.58 -3.70 1.54
C VAL A 158 -9.36 -3.73 2.83
N MET A 159 -10.40 -4.55 2.88
CA MET A 159 -11.16 -4.83 4.10
C MET A 159 -11.09 -6.32 4.40
N GLY A 160 -10.90 -6.67 5.66
CA GLY A 160 -10.87 -8.07 6.06
C GLY A 160 -11.28 -8.25 7.52
N ASP A 161 -11.76 -9.46 7.82
CA ASP A 161 -12.24 -9.78 9.15
C ASP A 161 -11.09 -9.82 10.16
N ILE A 162 -11.39 -9.47 11.41
CA ILE A 162 -10.42 -9.57 12.51
C ILE A 162 -10.19 -11.06 12.81
N PRO A 163 -8.96 -11.57 12.62
CA PRO A 163 -8.66 -12.98 12.83
C PRO A 163 -8.71 -13.34 14.32
N VAL A 164 -9.35 -14.46 14.65
CA VAL A 164 -9.65 -14.87 16.04
C VAL A 164 -8.41 -15.35 16.81
N ASN A 165 -7.39 -15.84 16.11
CA ASN A 165 -6.21 -16.49 16.71
C ASN A 165 -4.91 -15.69 16.57
N TYR A 166 -5.00 -14.42 16.17
CA TYR A 166 -3.84 -13.54 16.04
C TYR A 166 -3.98 -12.36 17.01
N PRO A 167 -2.87 -11.77 17.47
CA PRO A 167 -2.91 -10.52 18.22
C PRO A 167 -3.65 -9.43 17.44
N GLU A 168 -4.29 -8.49 18.16
CA GLU A 168 -4.88 -7.33 17.51
C GLU A 168 -3.76 -6.48 16.87
N LEU A 169 -3.99 -6.08 15.63
CA LEU A 169 -3.14 -5.15 14.91
C LEU A 169 -3.42 -3.73 15.38
N ASP A 170 -2.39 -3.05 15.91
CA ASP A 170 -2.46 -1.62 16.23
C ASP A 170 -2.66 -0.79 14.96
N ASN A 171 -3.30 0.37 15.05
CA ASN A 171 -3.36 1.29 13.92
C ASN A 171 -1.94 1.68 13.49
N GLY A 172 -1.70 1.71 12.19
CA GLY A 172 -0.37 1.92 11.69
C GLY A 172 -0.31 2.36 10.24
N VAL A 173 0.92 2.49 9.78
CA VAL A 173 1.26 3.12 8.51
C VAL A 173 2.44 2.41 7.87
N GLY A 174 2.55 2.52 6.56
CA GLY A 174 3.66 1.92 5.83
C GLY A 174 3.66 2.23 4.35
N ILE A 175 4.44 1.44 3.62
CA ILE A 175 4.59 1.52 2.17
C ILE A 175 4.49 0.13 1.55
N MET A 176 3.96 0.05 0.34
CA MET A 176 3.89 -1.19 -0.43
C MET A 176 4.12 -0.94 -1.91
N VAL A 177 4.73 -1.91 -2.58
CA VAL A 177 4.85 -1.99 -4.02
C VAL A 177 4.12 -3.23 -4.51
N PHE A 178 3.33 -3.09 -5.56
CA PHE A 178 2.77 -4.23 -6.28
C PHE A 178 3.75 -4.76 -7.32
N LYS A 179 3.87 -6.09 -7.38
CA LYS A 179 4.76 -6.83 -8.28
C LYS A 179 3.98 -7.95 -8.98
N ARG A 180 4.48 -8.35 -10.15
CA ARG A 180 4.00 -9.52 -10.89
C ARG A 180 4.92 -10.72 -10.61
N MET A 181 4.36 -11.90 -10.39
CA MET A 181 5.11 -13.16 -10.34
C MET A 181 5.57 -13.54 -11.76
N GLU A 182 6.85 -13.89 -11.89
CA GLU A 182 7.46 -14.39 -13.14
C GLU A 182 6.94 -15.78 -13.53
#